data_AF-A0A923EFC3-F1
#
_entry.id   AF-A0A923EFC3-F1
#
_cell.length_a   1.000
_cell.length_b   1.000
_cell.length_c   1.000
_cell.angle_alpha   90.00
_cell.angle_beta   90.00
_cell.angle_gamma   90.00
#
_symmetry.space_group_name_H-M   'P 1'
#
loop_
_entity.id
_entity.type
_entity.pdbx_description
1 polymer ?
#
loop_
_entity_poly.entity_id
_entity_poly.type
_entity_poly.pdbx_seq_one_letter_code
_entity_poly.pdbx_strand_id
1 'polypeptide(L)'
;MKIRLMLIVCCLWWVVPADSGALTVEEILLLKQNGVSEQTIQMMLQSEIQAGQGAAAGEKMGVKTITRPGGKSAIVYSTGSGDWSTRDAEERLKEERAWEMLRHIIVDTRVTGDRRLRSED
;
A
#
# COMPACT_ATOMS: atom_id res chain seq x y z
N MET A 1 8.62 37.41 -38.62
CA MET A 1 7.39 36.57 -38.65
C MET A 1 7.59 35.20 -38.01
N LYS A 2 8.74 34.54 -38.21
CA LYS A 2 9.07 33.22 -37.60
C LYS A 2 8.99 33.20 -36.06
N ILE A 3 9.47 34.24 -35.37
CA ILE A 3 9.44 34.33 -33.89
C ILE A 3 8.02 34.44 -33.32
N ARG A 4 7.11 35.17 -34.00
CA ARG A 4 5.71 35.26 -33.58
C ARG A 4 4.97 33.94 -33.80
N LEU A 5 5.27 33.24 -34.90
CA LEU A 5 4.75 31.90 -35.16
C LEU A 5 5.27 30.88 -34.13
N MET A 6 6.54 30.99 -33.74
CA MET A 6 7.17 30.11 -32.76
C MET A 6 6.61 30.31 -31.34
N LEU A 7 6.30 31.56 -30.96
CA LEU A 7 5.61 31.86 -29.70
C LEU A 7 4.17 31.32 -29.67
N ILE A 8 3.42 31.40 -30.77
CA ILE A 8 2.05 30.87 -30.85
C ILE A 8 2.04 29.34 -30.70
N VAL A 9 2.97 28.65 -31.36
CA VAL A 9 3.13 27.18 -31.24
C VAL A 9 3.56 26.78 -29.83
N CYS A 10 4.45 27.56 -29.19
CA CYS A 10 4.89 27.29 -27.83
C CYS A 10 3.77 27.48 -26.80
N CYS A 11 2.91 28.49 -26.97
CA CYS A 11 1.74 28.69 -26.10
C CYS A 11 0.69 27.60 -26.28
N LEU A 12 0.58 27.01 -27.47
CA LEU A 12 -0.37 25.94 -27.76
C LEU A 12 -0.03 24.62 -27.03
N TRP A 13 1.26 24.39 -26.72
CA TRP A 13 1.71 23.24 -25.95
C TRP A 13 1.48 23.33 -24.44
N TRP A 14 1.16 24.51 -23.90
CA TRP A 14 0.79 24.65 -22.49
C TRP A 14 -0.71 24.47 -22.22
N VAL A 15 -1.54 24.32 -23.26
CA VAL A 15 -2.97 24.04 -23.12
C VAL A 15 -3.20 22.53 -23.23
N VAL A 16 -2.45 21.75 -22.45
CA VAL A 16 -2.85 20.37 -22.17
C VAL A 16 -3.63 20.43 -20.86
N PRO A 17 -4.95 20.16 -20.86
CA PRO A 17 -5.67 20.00 -19.60
C PRO A 17 -5.00 18.87 -18.83
N ALA A 18 -4.50 19.18 -17.65
CA ALA A 18 -4.09 18.15 -16.71
C ALA A 18 -5.36 17.39 -16.32
N ASP A 19 -5.53 16.17 -16.84
CA ASP A 19 -6.54 15.24 -16.35
C ASP A 19 -6.30 15.05 -14.86
N SER A 20 -7.06 15.80 -14.06
CA SER A 20 -7.11 15.65 -12.61
C SER A 20 -7.74 14.28 -12.36
N GLY A 21 -6.97 13.36 -11.77
CA GLY A 21 -7.40 12.00 -11.42
C GLY A 21 -8.44 11.95 -10.29
N ALA A 22 -9.41 12.85 -10.31
CA ALA A 22 -10.56 12.86 -9.41
C ALA A 22 -11.78 12.38 -10.19
N LEU A 23 -12.56 11.47 -9.60
CA LEU A 23 -13.79 10.94 -10.18
C LEU A 23 -14.70 12.09 -10.64
N THR A 24 -14.99 12.13 -11.93
CA THR A 24 -15.83 13.16 -12.53
C THR A 24 -17.30 12.93 -12.18
N VAL A 25 -18.11 13.99 -12.24
CA VAL A 25 -19.56 13.91 -11.96
C VAL A 25 -20.26 12.90 -12.86
N GLU A 26 -19.80 12.76 -14.11
CA GLU A 26 -20.31 11.79 -15.07
C GLU A 26 -20.05 10.35 -14.63
N GLU A 27 -18.86 10.07 -14.11
CA GLU A 27 -18.49 8.74 -13.61
C GLU A 27 -19.27 8.36 -12.35
N ILE A 28 -19.56 9.32 -11.46
CA ILE A 28 -20.44 9.11 -10.30
C ILE A 28 -21.85 8.72 -10.75
N LEU A 29 -22.37 9.39 -11.77
CA LEU A 29 -23.71 9.14 -12.30
C LEU A 29 -23.79 7.77 -12.99
N LEU A 30 -22.74 7.39 -13.73
CA LEU A 30 -22.60 6.06 -14.29
C LEU A 30 -22.53 4.96 -13.22
N LEU A 31 -21.75 5.16 -12.15
CA LEU A 31 -21.67 4.20 -11.04
C LEU A 31 -23.04 4.00 -10.39
N LYS A 32 -23.79 5.08 -10.17
CA LYS A 32 -25.14 5.03 -9.63
C LYS A 32 -26.12 4.31 -10.57
N GLN A 33 -26.03 4.56 -11.88
CA GLN A 33 -26.84 3.86 -12.89
C GLN A 33 -26.51 2.36 -12.98
N ASN A 34 -25.26 1.98 -12.74
CA ASN A 34 -24.82 0.58 -12.68
C ASN A 34 -25.13 -0.10 -11.34
N GLY A 35 -25.90 0.56 -10.46
CA GLY A 35 -26.37 -0.02 -9.21
C GLY A 35 -25.37 0.03 -8.06
N VAL A 36 -24.29 0.80 -8.18
CA VAL A 36 -23.38 1.07 -7.05
C VAL A 36 -24.09 1.98 -6.06
N SER A 37 -24.06 1.61 -4.78
CA SER A 37 -24.72 2.39 -3.74
C SER A 37 -24.02 3.73 -3.52
N GLU A 38 -24.81 4.75 -3.17
CA GLU A 38 -24.30 6.08 -2.84
C GLU A 38 -23.24 6.04 -1.73
N GLN A 39 -23.46 5.19 -0.71
CA GLN A 39 -22.52 4.99 0.39
C GLN A 39 -21.18 4.43 -0.10
N THR A 40 -21.20 3.52 -1.08
CA THR A 40 -19.98 2.97 -1.70
C THR A 40 -19.23 4.03 -2.49
N ILE A 41 -19.94 4.85 -3.27
CA ILE A 41 -19.32 5.95 -4.03
C ILE A 41 -18.69 6.96 -3.06
N GLN A 42 -19.39 7.31 -1.98
CA GLN A 42 -18.88 8.20 -0.95
C GLN A 42 -17.60 7.66 -0.29
N MET A 43 -17.54 6.36 -0.02
CA MET A 43 -16.35 5.70 0.52
C MET A 43 -15.16 5.77 -0.44
N MET A 44 -15.42 5.56 -1.74
CA MET A 44 -14.40 5.64 -2.80
C MET A 44 -13.84 7.07 -2.94
N LEU A 45 -14.70 8.08 -2.92
CA LEU A 45 -14.28 9.48 -2.95
C LEU A 45 -13.47 9.85 -1.70
N GLN A 46 -13.89 9.39 -0.53
CA GLN A 46 -13.18 9.65 0.71
C GLN A 46 -11.80 8.99 0.73
N SER A 47 -11.65 7.79 0.17
CA SER A 47 -10.35 7.15 0.02
C SER A 47 -9.42 7.89 -0.93
N GLU A 48 -9.95 8.43 -2.04
CA GLU A 48 -9.14 9.20 -3.01
C GLU A 48 -8.66 10.53 -2.41
N ILE A 49 -9.54 11.22 -1.67
CA ILE A 49 -9.20 12.45 -0.93
C ILE A 49 -8.12 12.16 0.13
N GLN A 50 -8.26 11.07 0.88
CA GLN A 50 -7.29 10.68 1.90
C GLN A 50 -5.93 10.29 1.29
N ALA A 51 -5.93 9.59 0.15
CA ALA A 51 -4.72 9.25 -0.60
C ALA A 51 -4.04 10.49 -1.22
N GLY A 52 -4.82 11.49 -1.64
CA GLY A 52 -4.34 12.78 -2.12
C GLY A 52 -3.75 13.66 -1.02
N GLN A 53 -4.33 13.64 0.18
CA GLN A 53 -3.92 14.46 1.33
C GLN A 53 -2.68 13.91 2.06
N GLY A 54 -2.40 12.60 1.98
CA GLY A 54 -1.18 11.97 2.53
C GLY A 54 0.07 12.09 1.65
N ALA A 55 -0.03 12.66 0.45
CA ALA A 55 1.05 12.70 -0.54
C ALA A 55 2.09 13.83 -0.33
N ALA A 56 2.06 14.51 0.82
CA ALA A 56 3.18 15.33 1.26
C ALA A 56 4.21 14.43 1.98
N ALA A 57 5.12 13.85 1.19
CA ALA A 57 6.37 13.19 1.61
C ALA A 57 6.42 11.66 1.82
N GLY A 58 5.40 10.87 1.43
CA GLY A 58 5.47 9.40 1.43
C GLY A 58 5.38 8.82 0.02
N GLU A 59 6.27 7.88 -0.34
CA GLU A 59 6.19 7.17 -1.62
C GLU A 59 4.82 6.50 -1.75
N LYS A 60 4.08 6.82 -2.81
CA LYS A 60 2.78 6.19 -3.09
C LYS A 60 2.97 4.69 -3.32
N MET A 61 2.19 3.86 -2.63
CA MET A 61 2.10 2.43 -2.89
C MET A 61 1.76 2.20 -4.37
N GLY A 62 2.51 1.34 -5.07
CA GLY A 62 2.30 1.09 -6.50
C GLY A 62 3.45 0.43 -7.23
N VAL A 63 3.24 0.22 -8.52
CA VAL A 63 4.24 -0.33 -9.46
C VAL A 63 4.90 0.82 -10.21
N LYS A 64 6.23 0.92 -10.11
CA LYS A 64 7.02 1.92 -10.84
C LYS A 64 8.03 1.23 -11.74
N THR A 65 7.97 1.52 -13.03
CA THR A 65 9.03 1.12 -13.97
C THR A 65 10.13 2.17 -13.92
N ILE A 66 11.34 1.75 -13.55
CA ILE A 66 12.53 2.61 -13.54
C ILE A 66 13.51 2.18 -14.63
N THR A 67 14.22 3.15 -15.21
CA THR A 67 15.32 2.89 -16.13
C THR A 67 16.63 2.89 -15.34
N ARG A 68 17.30 1.74 -15.26
CA ARG A 68 18.61 1.62 -14.60
C ARG A 68 19.70 2.21 -15.50
N PRO A 69 20.78 2.80 -14.94
CA PRO A 69 21.98 3.12 -15.72
C PRO A 69 22.44 1.88 -16.52
N GLY A 70 22.44 2.01 -17.85
CA GLY A 70 22.61 0.90 -18.79
C GLY A 70 21.39 0.57 -19.66
N GLY A 71 20.30 1.35 -19.54
CA GLY A 71 19.14 1.27 -20.44
C GLY A 71 18.20 0.08 -20.19
N LYS A 72 18.47 -0.72 -19.16
CA LYS A 72 17.60 -1.84 -18.75
C LYS A 72 16.48 -1.32 -17.86
N SER A 73 15.23 -1.62 -18.22
CA SER A 73 14.07 -1.33 -17.38
C SER A 73 13.96 -2.36 -16.26
N ALA A 74 13.56 -1.90 -15.07
CA ALA A 74 13.21 -2.75 -13.95
C ALA A 74 11.84 -2.32 -13.40
N ILE A 75 11.00 -3.31 -13.11
CA ILE A 75 9.69 -3.11 -12.49
C ILE A 75 9.90 -3.17 -10.98
N VAL A 76 9.59 -2.06 -10.29
CA VAL A 76 9.71 -1.94 -8.83
C VAL A 76 8.31 -1.92 -8.22
N TYR A 77 8.07 -2.82 -7.28
CA TYR A 77 6.85 -2.83 -6.48
C TYR A 77 7.15 -2.12 -5.16
N SER A 78 6.50 -0.98 -4.90
CA SER A 78 6.59 -0.29 -3.61
C SER A 78 5.29 -0.46 -2.84
N THR A 79 5.39 -0.88 -1.58
CA THR A 79 4.26 -1.00 -0.66
C THR A 79 3.94 0.31 0.06
N GLY A 80 4.53 1.42 -0.36
CA GLY A 80 4.46 2.70 0.35
C GLY A 80 5.32 2.69 1.62
N SER A 81 5.94 3.83 1.92
CA SER A 81 6.66 4.01 3.18
C SER A 81 5.65 4.22 4.30
N GLY A 82 5.30 3.15 5.02
CA GLY A 82 4.66 3.30 6.32
C GLY A 82 5.57 4.11 7.24
N ASP A 83 4.99 4.87 8.17
CA ASP A 83 5.76 5.56 9.20
C ASP A 83 6.55 4.53 10.02
N TRP A 84 7.83 4.38 9.68
CA TRP A 84 8.74 3.40 10.25
C TRP A 84 8.84 3.54 11.77
N SER A 85 8.65 4.74 12.31
CA SER A 85 8.76 5.00 13.75
C SER A 85 7.58 4.45 14.55
N THR A 86 6.36 4.62 14.05
CA THR A 86 5.15 4.09 14.69
C THR A 86 5.05 2.57 14.53
N ARG A 87 5.49 2.04 13.38
CA ARG A 87 5.53 0.59 13.13
C ARG A 87 6.53 -0.14 14.02
N ASP A 88 7.72 0.42 14.22
CA ASP A 88 8.74 -0.16 15.10
C ASP A 88 8.26 -0.24 16.56
N ALA A 89 7.58 0.80 17.04
CA ALA A 89 6.98 0.79 18.37
C ALA A 89 5.90 -0.30 18.53
N GLU A 90 5.06 -0.49 17.51
CA GLU A 90 4.01 -1.51 17.54
C GLU A 90 4.58 -2.94 17.42
N GLU A 91 5.62 -3.13 16.61
CA GLU A 91 6.35 -4.41 16.48
C GLU A 91 7.03 -4.79 17.80
N ARG A 92 7.68 -3.83 18.49
CA ARG A 92 8.27 -4.05 19.82
C ARG A 92 7.23 -4.47 20.88
N LEU A 93 6.05 -3.86 20.87
CA LEU A 93 4.97 -4.25 21.79
C LEU A 93 4.45 -5.67 21.50
N LYS A 94 4.37 -6.06 20.21
CA LYS A 94 3.98 -7.41 19.80
C LYS A 94 5.03 -8.45 20.24
N GLU A 95 6.31 -8.13 20.10
CA GLU A 95 7.41 -8.97 20.57
C GLU A 95 7.37 -9.16 22.09
N GLU A 96 7.26 -8.07 22.86
CA GLU A 96 7.19 -8.13 24.33
C GLU A 96 6.02 -9.01 24.80
N ARG A 97 4.86 -8.86 24.15
CA ARG A 97 3.68 -9.69 24.42
C ARG A 97 3.88 -11.15 24.02
N ALA A 98 4.53 -11.42 22.89
CA ALA A 98 4.88 -12.78 22.48
C ALA A 98 5.81 -13.44 23.49
N TRP A 99 6.86 -12.74 23.93
CA TRP A 99 7.77 -13.21 24.97
C TRP A 99 7.05 -13.47 26.29
N GLU A 100 6.11 -12.61 26.68
CA GLU A 100 5.28 -12.82 27.86
C GLU A 100 4.43 -14.09 27.80
N MET A 101 3.82 -14.38 26.65
CA MET A 101 3.07 -15.62 26.47
C MET A 101 3.98 -16.84 26.60
N LEU A 102 5.20 -16.78 26.06
CA LEU A 102 6.18 -17.87 26.15
C LEU A 102 6.67 -18.13 27.57
N ARG A 103 6.73 -17.11 28.46
CA ARG A 103 7.13 -17.28 29.87
C ARG A 103 6.24 -18.25 30.65
N HIS A 104 5.00 -18.44 30.22
CA HIS A 104 4.03 -19.30 30.89
C HIS A 104 3.95 -20.70 30.27
N ILE A 105 4.78 -21.01 29.27
CA ILE A 105 4.82 -22.32 28.63
C ILE A 105 5.88 -23.19 29.32
N ILE A 106 5.44 -24.31 29.90
CA ILE A 106 6.33 -25.34 30.46
C ILE A 106 6.43 -26.46 29.43
N VAL A 107 7.62 -26.64 28.85
CA VAL A 107 7.89 -27.74 27.92
C VAL A 107 8.30 -28.96 28.74
N ASP A 108 7.37 -29.90 28.91
CA ASP A 108 7.65 -31.20 29.53
C ASP A 108 8.41 -32.09 28.54
N THR A 109 9.70 -32.34 28.83
CA THR A 109 10.61 -33.13 27.98
C THR A 109 10.70 -34.59 28.40
N ARG A 110 9.81 -35.07 29.29
CA ARG A 110 9.80 -36.46 29.72
C ARG A 110 9.53 -37.38 28.52
N VAL A 111 10.59 -38.06 28.09
CA VAL A 111 10.52 -39.17 27.13
C VAL A 111 9.66 -40.26 27.77
N THR A 112 8.48 -40.53 27.20
CA THR A 112 7.59 -41.64 27.56
C THR A 112 8.19 -42.96 27.08
N GLY A 113 9.34 -43.31 27.65
CA GLY A 113 10.15 -44.45 27.24
C GLY A 113 10.50 -45.38 28.39
N ASP A 114 9.54 -45.71 29.27
CA ASP A 114 9.63 -46.97 30.03
C ASP A 114 8.28 -47.39 30.64
N ARG A 115 7.44 -48.08 29.85
CA ARG A 115 6.29 -48.83 30.40
C ARG A 115 6.14 -50.19 29.72
N ARG A 116 7.26 -50.88 29.48
CA ARG A 116 7.21 -52.24 28.92
C ARG A 116 8.30 -53.14 29.48
N LEU A 117 8.41 -53.23 30.81
CA LEU A 117 9.05 -54.38 31.48
C LEU A 117 8.39 -54.60 32.85
N ARG A 118 7.17 -55.13 32.84
CA ARG A 118 6.66 -55.95 33.96
C ARG A 118 5.64 -56.94 33.44
N SER A 119 6.15 -57.88 32.66
CA SER A 119 5.55 -59.19 32.45
C SER A 119 6.70 -60.18 32.55
N GLU A 120 6.87 -60.76 33.73
CA GLU A 120 7.46 -62.09 33.94
C GLU A 120 7.34 -62.40 35.44
N ASP A 121 6.54 -63.44 35.69
CA ASP A 121 6.40 -64.35 36.85
C ASP A 121 5.94 -63.83 38.22
#